data_AF-G4CP01-F1
#
_entry.id   AF-G4CP01-F1
#
_cell.length_a   1.000
_cell.length_b   1.000
_cell.length_c   1.000
_cell.angle_alpha   90.00
_cell.angle_beta   90.00
_cell.angle_gamma   90.00
#
_symmetry.space_group_name_H-M   'P 1'
#
loop_
_entity.id
_entity.type
_entity.pdbx_description
1 polymer ?
#
loop_
_entity_poly.entity_id
_entity_poly.type
_entity_poly.pdbx_seq_one_letter_code
_entity_poly.pdbx_strand_id
1 'polypeptide(L)' 'MAQPEKPEYSYLADWLVFAYFQIGRSRRYEQGIPLPLSLRDVNDFAECETVPVSRKLFNRVIFAIDDVALNAARKKS' A
#
# COMPACT_ATOMS: atom_id res chain seq x y z
N MET A 1 31.49 10.27 10.62
CA MET A 1 30.11 10.16 11.14
C MET A 1 29.81 8.68 11.27
N ALA A 2 29.38 8.20 12.44
CA ALA A 2 28.96 6.81 12.59
C ALA A 2 27.74 6.58 11.69
N GLN A 3 27.76 5.51 10.88
CA GLN A 3 26.59 5.14 10.10
C GLN A 3 25.49 4.67 11.06
N PRO A 4 24.22 5.05 10.81
CA PRO A 4 23.12 4.54 11.60
C PRO A 4 23.04 3.02 11.45
N GLU A 5 22.76 2.34 12.55
CA GLU A 5 22.56 0.90 12.55
C GLU A 5 21.40 0.54 11.61
N LYS A 6 21.57 -0.53 10.84
CA LYS A 6 20.55 -0.98 9.90
C LYS A 6 19.28 -1.34 10.70
N PRO A 7 18.10 -0.86 10.30
CA PRO A 7 16.88 -1.21 11.00
C PRO A 7 16.64 -2.72 10.97
N GLU A 8 16.10 -3.25 12.06
CA GLU A 8 15.64 -4.63 12.12
C GLU A 8 14.54 -4.88 11.08
N TYR A 9 14.50 -6.10 10.55
CA TYR A 9 13.48 -6.48 9.59
C TYR A 9 12.11 -6.54 10.27
N SER A 10 11.11 -5.87 9.68
CA SER A 10 9.74 -5.91 10.16
C SER A 10 8.88 -6.76 9.24
N TYR A 11 8.51 -7.95 9.70
CA TYR A 11 7.56 -8.84 9.01
C TYR A 11 6.20 -8.18 8.78
N LEU A 12 5.77 -7.32 9.72
CA LEU A 12 4.53 -6.58 9.56
C LEU A 12 4.64 -5.55 8.42
N ALA A 13 5.77 -4.84 8.32
CA ALA A 13 5.99 -3.88 7.24
C ALA A 13 6.02 -4.58 5.88
N ASP A 14 6.73 -5.71 5.78
CA ASP A 14 6.78 -6.53 4.57
C ASP A 14 5.39 -7.03 4.17
N TRP A 15 4.61 -7.57 5.11
CA TRP A 15 3.24 -8.01 4.85
C TRP A 15 2.33 -6.86 4.38
N LEU A 16 2.45 -5.66 4.96
CA LEU A 16 1.66 -4.49 4.54
C LEU A 16 2.04 -4.02 3.13
N VAL A 17 3.33 -4.07 2.79
CA VAL A 17 3.82 -3.75 1.44
C VAL A 17 3.34 -4.79 0.43
N PHE A 18 3.41 -6.08 0.77
CA PHE A 18 2.83 -7.17 -0.01
C PHE A 18 1.34 -6.94 -0.27
N ALA A 19 0.56 -6.66 0.77
CA ALA A 19 -0.87 -6.41 0.65
C ALA A 19 -1.16 -5.23 -0.30
N TYR A 20 -0.42 -4.12 -0.18
CA TYR A 20 -0.54 -2.98 -1.10
C TYR A 20 -0.28 -3.40 -2.56
N PHE A 21 0.79 -4.15 -2.81
CA PHE A 21 1.09 -4.61 -4.17
C PHE A 21 0.01 -5.54 -4.72
N GLN A 22 -0.52 -6.44 -3.89
CA GLN A 22 -1.58 -7.35 -4.30
C GLN A 22 -2.87 -6.59 -4.64
N ILE A 23 -3.30 -5.64 -3.78
CA ILE A 23 -4.45 -4.76 -4.05
C ILE A 23 -4.19 -3.91 -5.30
N GLY A 24 -2.98 -3.37 -5.45
CA GLY A 24 -2.60 -2.52 -6.57
C GLY A 24 -2.72 -3.18 -7.96
N ARG A 25 -2.83 -4.52 -8.03
CA ARG A 25 -3.09 -5.25 -9.27
C ARG A 25 -4.49 -5.01 -9.83
N SER A 26 -5.48 -4.71 -8.99
CA SER A 26 -6.84 -4.35 -9.43
C SER A 26 -7.00 -2.86 -9.73
N ARG A 27 -5.92 -2.08 -9.67
CA ARG A 27 -5.97 -0.64 -9.86
C ARG A 27 -6.60 -0.27 -11.20
N ARG A 28 -7.57 0.63 -11.13
CA ARG A 28 -8.23 1.21 -12.29
C ARG A 28 -7.38 2.35 -12.87
N TYR A 29 -7.46 2.52 -14.19
CA TYR A 29 -6.77 3.58 -14.91
C TYR A 29 -7.78 4.35 -15.76
N GLU A 30 -7.64 5.66 -15.81
CA GLU A 30 -8.45 6.54 -16.65
C GLU A 30 -7.50 7.33 -17.56
N GLN A 31 -7.65 7.17 -18.88
CA GLN A 31 -6.75 7.79 -19.88
C GLN A 31 -5.25 7.51 -19.60
N GLY A 32 -4.94 6.31 -19.09
CA GLY A 32 -3.57 5.93 -18.72
C GLY A 32 -3.09 6.45 -17.36
N ILE A 33 -3.90 7.26 -16.66
CA ILE A 33 -3.59 7.78 -15.33
C ILE A 33 -4.07 6.79 -14.27
N PRO A 34 -3.21 6.36 -13.32
CA PRO A 34 -3.63 5.49 -12.23
C PRO A 34 -4.61 6.22 -11.31
N LEU A 35 -5.78 5.63 -11.07
CA LEU A 35 -6.73 6.12 -10.10
C LEU A 35 -6.35 5.68 -8.68
N PRO A 36 -6.73 6.44 -7.64
CA PRO A 36 -6.58 6.03 -6.25
C PRO A 36 -7.29 4.73 -5.93
N LEU A 37 -6.70 3.94 -5.05
CA LEU A 37 -7.35 2.75 -4.49
C LEU A 37 -8.57 3.18 -3.67
N SER A 38 -9.67 2.47 -3.86
CA SER A 38 -10.90 2.71 -3.11
C SER A 38 -10.97 1.81 -1.88
N LEU A 39 -11.86 2.16 -0.95
CA LEU A 39 -12.13 1.30 0.20
C LEU A 39 -12.65 -0.09 -0.20
N ARG A 40 -13.32 -0.19 -1.36
CA ARG A 40 -13.76 -1.46 -1.91
C ARG A 40 -12.58 -2.36 -2.27
N ASP A 41 -11.57 -1.83 -2.96
CA ASP A 41 -10.38 -2.60 -3.33
C ASP A 41 -9.67 -3.17 -2.09
N VAL A 42 -9.60 -2.38 -1.02
CA VAL A 42 -9.02 -2.82 0.26
C VAL A 42 -9.92 -3.84 0.96
N ASN A 43 -11.24 -3.66 0.93
CA ASN A 43 -12.23 -4.60 1.48
C ASN A 43 -12.14 -5.96 0.82
N ASP A 44 -12.21 -6.00 -0.51
CA ASP A 44 -12.17 -7.23 -1.31
C ASP A 44 -10.91 -8.06 -0.99
N PHE A 45 -9.73 -7.42 -0.86
CA PHE A 45 -8.51 -8.12 -0.46
C PHE A 45 -8.60 -8.74 0.95
N ALA A 46 -9.09 -7.96 1.91
CA ALA A 46 -9.14 -8.40 3.31
C ALA A 46 -10.37 -9.27 3.64
N GLU A 47 -11.24 -9.54 2.67
CA GLU A 47 -12.19 -10.66 2.72
C GLU A 47 -11.53 -12.00 2.36
N CYS A 48 -10.47 -11.98 1.54
CA CYS A 48 -9.72 -13.17 1.14
C CYS A 48 -8.54 -13.49 2.08
N GLU A 49 -8.01 -12.50 2.78
CA GLU A 49 -6.75 -12.61 3.55
C GLU A 49 -6.93 -12.32 5.04
N THR A 50 -6.14 -13.01 5.87
CA THR A 50 -6.11 -12.72 7.31
C THR A 50 -5.25 -11.50 7.58
N VAL A 51 -5.89 -10.38 7.92
CA VAL A 51 -5.19 -9.13 8.24
C VAL A 51 -4.62 -9.17 9.67
N PRO A 52 -3.29 -9.07 9.87
CA PRO A 52 -2.65 -9.21 11.18
C PRO A 52 -2.77 -7.97 12.08
N VAL A 53 -3.54 -6.96 11.65
CA VAL A 53 -3.71 -5.68 12.33
C VAL A 53 -5.17 -5.24 12.29
N SER A 54 -5.51 -4.24 13.12
CA SER A 54 -6.84 -3.64 13.08
C SER A 54 -7.18 -3.11 11.69
N ARG A 55 -8.44 -3.28 11.29
CA ARG A 55 -8.93 -2.82 9.99
C ARG A 55 -8.67 -1.33 9.74
N LYS A 56 -8.82 -0.50 10.78
CA LYS A 56 -8.55 0.94 10.72
C LYS A 56 -7.08 1.24 10.43
N LEU A 57 -6.15 0.51 11.05
CA LEU A 57 -4.72 0.66 10.80
C LEU A 57 -4.37 0.20 9.39
N PHE A 58 -4.89 -0.97 8.97
CA PHE A 58 -4.67 -1.52 7.64
C PHE A 58 -5.08 -0.52 6.55
N ASN A 59 -6.33 -0.06 6.59
CA ASN A 59 -6.85 0.90 5.61
C ASN A 59 -5.98 2.17 5.57
N ARG A 60 -5.60 2.71 6.74
CA ARG A 60 -4.77 3.92 6.82
C ARG A 60 -3.40 3.71 6.19
N VAL A 61 -2.75 2.57 6.43
CA VAL A 61 -1.44 2.28 5.85
C VAL A 61 -1.53 2.07 4.34
N ILE A 62 -2.50 1.30 3.85
CA ILE A 62 -2.67 1.07 2.42
C ILE A 62 -2.88 2.38 1.66
N PHE A 63 -3.76 3.26 2.15
CA PHE A 63 -3.97 4.56 1.51
C PHE A 63 -2.74 5.48 1.60
N ALA A 64 -1.99 5.45 2.71
CA ALA A 64 -0.77 6.23 2.82
C ALA A 64 0.31 5.76 1.82
N ILE A 65 0.46 4.45 1.62
CA ILE A 65 1.38 3.89 0.61
C ILE A 65 0.89 4.28 -0.80
N ASP A 66 -0.42 4.18 -1.05
CA ASP A 66 -1.04 4.56 -2.32
C ASP A 66 -0.76 6.03 -2.69
N ASP A 67 -0.99 6.95 -1.75
CA ASP A 67 -0.74 8.38 -1.94
C ASP A 67 0.74 8.65 -2.29
N VAL A 68 1.68 7.99 -1.61
CA VAL A 68 3.11 8.11 -1.91
C VAL A 68 3.41 7.60 -3.32
N ALA A 69 2.85 6.47 -3.72
CA ALA A 69 3.06 5.89 -5.05
C ALA A 69 2.49 6.77 -6.17
N LEU A 70 1.26 7.27 -6.01
CA LEU A 70 0.64 8.18 -6.97
C LEU A 70 1.40 9.50 -7.09
N ASN A 71 1.86 10.06 -5.96
CA ASN A 71 2.68 11.27 -5.98
C ASN A 71 4.03 11.04 -6.68
N ALA A 72 4.64 9.87 -6.50
CA ALA A 72 5.86 9.51 -7.21
C ALA A 72 5.63 9.34 -8.72
N ALA A 73 4.49 8.78 -9.14
CA ALA A 73 4.12 8.65 -10.54
C ALA A 73 3.85 10.01 -11.21
N ARG A 74 3.12 10.90 -10.52
CA ARG A 74 2.84 12.28 -11.00
C ARG A 74 4.09 13.12 -11.18
N LYS A 75 5.09 12.97 -10.29
CA LYS A 75 6.37 13.69 -10.40
C LYS A 75 7.26 13.20 -11.56
N LYS A 76 6.98 12.04 -12.13
CA LYS A 76 7.75 11.44 -13.23
C LYS A 76 7.13 11.64 -14.61
N SER A 77 5.89 12.13 -14.67
CA SER A 77 5.18 12.49 -15.90
C SER A 77 5.42 13.94 -16.27
#